data_AF-A0A3M1F5B1-F1
#
_entry.id   AF-A0A3M1F5B1-F1
#
_cell.length_a   1.000
_cell.length_b   1.000
_cell.length_c   1.000
_cell.angle_alpha   90.00
_cell.angle_beta   90.00
_cell.angle_gamma   90.00
#
_symmetry.space_group_name_H-M   'P 1'
#
loop_
_entity.id
_entity.type
_entity.pdbx_description
1 polymer ?
#
loop_
_entity_poly.entity_id
_entity_poly.type
_entity_poly.pdbx_seq_one_letter_code
_entity_poly.pdbx_strand_id
1 'polypeptide(L)'
;AAFSENVQVGIGGSGYEQGFLFAHRALDPTSPERLDFREDAAITVVFLSDEDDQSTTPEGQLIETDFYIDFFNALSVRTFAFVDLSTGSIPVCPTAEVPGKRYVAVARGTEGGEASICEPDATDSLTRIAQTAGRTSPDYSLPRATAPITASFIVTLDGEPLRGGRDYHFDRATSILRFDDEVVPPVGSVVAIEFATFVPLGSAGKGRKRE
;
A
#
# COMPACT_ATOMS: atom_id res chain seq x y z
N ALA A 1 -21.93 11.19 -13.80
CA ALA A 1 -22.06 10.39 -15.03
C ALA A 1 -21.06 9.24 -15.02
N ALA A 2 -19.74 9.50 -15.11
CA ALA A 2 -18.71 8.45 -15.18
C ALA A 2 -18.75 7.38 -14.06
N PHE A 3 -19.00 7.76 -12.80
CA PHE A 3 -19.06 6.78 -11.70
C PHE A 3 -20.19 5.76 -11.90
N SER A 4 -21.39 6.21 -12.26
CA SER A 4 -22.54 5.31 -12.49
C SER A 4 -22.37 4.42 -13.73
N GLU A 5 -21.54 4.82 -14.69
CA GLU A 5 -21.23 4.01 -15.87
C GLU A 5 -20.19 2.92 -15.56
N ASN A 6 -19.28 3.21 -14.62
CA ASN A 6 -18.21 2.31 -14.18
C ASN A 6 -18.65 1.35 -13.07
N VAL A 7 -19.68 1.70 -12.30
CA VAL A 7 -20.21 0.87 -11.21
C VAL A 7 -21.42 0.08 -11.72
N GLN A 8 -21.15 -1.13 -12.21
CA GLN A 8 -22.18 -2.09 -12.61
C GLN A 8 -22.39 -3.12 -11.50
N VAL A 9 -23.37 -2.87 -10.63
CA VAL A 9 -23.72 -3.80 -9.55
C VAL A 9 -24.39 -5.06 -10.12
N GLY A 10 -23.95 -6.22 -9.66
CA GLY A 10 -24.62 -7.48 -9.96
C GLY A 10 -25.94 -7.60 -9.21
N ILE A 11 -26.94 -8.25 -9.82
CA ILE A 11 -28.26 -8.50 -9.19
C ILE A 11 -28.48 -9.99 -8.83
N GLY A 12 -27.44 -10.82 -8.94
CA GLY A 12 -27.54 -12.28 -8.80
C GLY A 12 -26.37 -12.94 -8.08
N GLY A 13 -25.62 -12.19 -7.28
CA GLY A 13 -24.54 -12.72 -6.45
C GLY A 13 -25.07 -13.48 -5.23
N SER A 14 -24.17 -14.20 -4.54
CA SER A 14 -24.45 -14.68 -3.19
C SER A 14 -24.43 -13.50 -2.23
N GLY A 15 -25.27 -13.51 -1.18
CA GLY A 15 -25.15 -12.59 -0.04
C GLY A 15 -23.95 -12.88 0.86
N TYR A 16 -22.90 -13.53 0.32
CA TYR A 16 -21.64 -13.77 0.99
C TYR A 16 -20.61 -12.78 0.46
N GLU A 17 -20.33 -11.74 1.26
CA GLU A 17 -19.33 -10.74 0.89
C GLU A 17 -17.92 -11.30 1.13
N GLN A 18 -17.14 -11.50 0.07
CA GLN A 18 -15.80 -12.11 0.16
C GLN A 18 -14.70 -11.15 -0.28
N GLY A 19 -14.82 -9.87 0.11
CA GLY A 19 -13.93 -8.81 -0.33
C GLY A 19 -12.45 -9.11 -0.04
N PHE A 20 -12.14 -9.73 1.11
CA PHE A 20 -10.76 -10.10 1.42
C PHE A 20 -10.21 -11.17 0.48
N LEU A 21 -10.98 -12.21 0.19
CA LEU A 21 -10.57 -13.27 -0.72
C LEU A 21 -10.34 -12.73 -2.13
N PHE A 22 -11.21 -11.85 -2.62
CA PHE A 22 -11.03 -11.19 -3.91
C PHE A 22 -9.77 -10.33 -3.95
N ALA A 23 -9.53 -9.49 -2.92
CA ALA A 23 -8.33 -8.68 -2.85
C ALA A 23 -7.05 -9.53 -2.75
N HIS A 24 -7.07 -10.59 -1.95
CA HIS A 24 -5.97 -11.55 -1.87
C HIS A 24 -5.67 -12.16 -3.24
N ARG A 25 -6.69 -12.69 -3.92
CA ARG A 25 -6.51 -13.31 -5.25
C ARG A 25 -6.07 -12.33 -6.34
N ALA A 26 -6.50 -11.07 -6.26
CA ALA A 26 -6.06 -10.04 -7.19
C ALA A 26 -4.56 -9.71 -7.00
N LEU A 27 -4.03 -9.83 -5.79
CA LEU A 27 -2.66 -9.42 -5.42
C LEU A 27 -1.67 -10.58 -5.34
N ASP A 28 -2.11 -11.80 -5.08
CA ASP A 28 -1.25 -12.98 -4.93
C ASP A 28 -0.57 -13.33 -6.28
N PRO A 29 0.78 -13.34 -6.37
CA PRO A 29 1.51 -13.69 -7.59
C PRO A 29 1.23 -15.11 -8.11
N THR A 30 0.71 -15.99 -7.26
CA THR A 30 0.38 -17.38 -7.62
C THR A 30 -1.08 -17.56 -8.02
N SER A 31 -1.92 -16.56 -7.82
CA SER A 31 -3.35 -16.63 -8.13
C SER A 31 -3.60 -16.51 -9.64
N PRO A 32 -4.47 -17.35 -10.23
CA PRO A 32 -4.88 -17.21 -11.62
C PRO A 32 -5.76 -15.97 -11.86
N GLU A 33 -6.29 -15.35 -10.80
CA GLU A 33 -7.11 -14.14 -10.83
C GLU A 33 -6.27 -12.87 -10.58
N ARG A 34 -4.94 -12.99 -10.55
CA ARG A 34 -4.04 -11.87 -10.33
C ARG A 34 -4.27 -10.77 -11.37
N LEU A 35 -4.38 -9.54 -10.89
CA LEU A 35 -4.43 -8.36 -11.73
C LEU A 35 -3.03 -7.88 -12.11
N ASP A 36 -2.94 -7.27 -13.29
CA ASP A 36 -1.71 -6.67 -13.78
C ASP A 36 -1.61 -5.23 -13.27
N PHE A 37 -0.68 -5.01 -12.33
CA PHE A 37 -0.39 -3.69 -11.78
C PHE A 37 0.87 -3.12 -12.42
N ARG A 38 0.98 -1.79 -12.46
CA ARG A 38 2.24 -1.15 -12.86
C ARG A 38 3.34 -1.53 -11.86
N GLU A 39 4.52 -1.87 -12.36
CA GLU A 39 5.64 -2.38 -11.54
C GLU A 39 6.03 -1.42 -10.39
N ASP A 40 5.95 -0.11 -10.63
CA ASP A 40 6.32 0.94 -9.65
C ASP A 40 5.10 1.58 -8.97
N ALA A 41 3.91 0.98 -9.04
CA ALA A 41 2.75 1.54 -8.36
C ALA A 41 2.75 1.20 -6.87
N ALA A 42 2.57 2.21 -6.03
CA ALA A 42 2.04 1.98 -4.69
C ALA A 42 0.60 1.48 -4.81
N ILE A 43 0.32 0.30 -4.27
CA ILE A 43 -1.00 -0.31 -4.32
C ILE A 43 -1.75 0.00 -3.02
N THR A 44 -2.99 0.43 -3.18
CA THR A 44 -3.96 0.58 -2.10
C THR A 44 -5.22 -0.20 -2.46
N VAL A 45 -5.81 -0.88 -1.48
CA VAL A 45 -7.10 -1.55 -1.63
C VAL A 45 -8.16 -0.75 -0.88
N VAL A 46 -9.29 -0.48 -1.54
CA VAL A 46 -10.46 0.10 -0.90
C VAL A 46 -11.57 -0.94 -0.93
N PHE A 47 -11.99 -1.39 0.25
CA PHE A 47 -13.15 -2.24 0.41
C PHE A 47 -14.40 -1.37 0.47
N LEU A 48 -15.37 -1.67 -0.39
CA LEU A 48 -16.68 -1.02 -0.43
C LEU A 48 -17.74 -2.10 -0.22
N SER A 49 -18.43 -2.09 0.92
CA SER A 49 -19.38 -3.14 1.29
C SER A 49 -20.42 -2.62 2.28
N ASP A 50 -21.69 -2.97 2.11
CA ASP A 50 -22.74 -2.74 3.11
C ASP A 50 -22.84 -3.85 4.16
N GLU A 51 -22.11 -4.96 3.99
CA GLU A 51 -22.01 -6.06 4.96
C GLU A 51 -20.56 -6.34 5.37
N ASP A 52 -20.37 -7.19 6.40
CA ASP A 52 -19.06 -7.66 6.84
C ASP A 52 -18.46 -8.76 5.96
N ASP A 53 -17.13 -8.87 5.96
CA ASP A 53 -16.43 -9.90 5.17
C ASP A 53 -16.70 -11.31 5.72
N GLN A 54 -16.97 -12.23 4.82
CA GLN A 54 -17.26 -13.64 5.04
C GLN A 54 -16.35 -14.52 4.17
N SER A 55 -15.11 -14.08 3.94
CA SER A 55 -14.14 -14.84 3.17
C SER A 55 -13.76 -16.14 3.89
N THR A 56 -13.92 -17.27 3.19
CA THR A 56 -13.74 -18.61 3.74
C THR A 56 -12.68 -19.43 2.99
N THR A 57 -12.13 -20.45 3.65
CA THR A 57 -11.38 -21.52 2.99
C THR A 57 -12.30 -22.32 2.07
N PRO A 58 -11.76 -23.16 1.16
CA PRO A 58 -12.58 -24.05 0.33
C PRO A 58 -13.50 -24.99 1.14
N GLU A 59 -13.14 -25.30 2.38
CA GLU A 59 -13.91 -26.11 3.32
C GLU A 59 -15.01 -25.31 4.05
N GLY A 60 -15.14 -24.01 3.78
CA GLY A 60 -16.14 -23.12 4.36
C GLY A 60 -15.76 -22.56 5.73
N GLN A 61 -14.49 -22.64 6.14
CA GLN A 61 -14.03 -22.06 7.40
C GLN A 61 -13.72 -20.57 7.21
N LEU A 62 -14.22 -19.70 8.10
CA LEU A 62 -13.91 -18.28 8.07
C LEU A 62 -12.40 -18.06 8.22
N ILE A 63 -11.82 -17.25 7.34
CA ILE A 63 -10.40 -16.89 7.43
C ILE A 63 -10.25 -15.71 8.38
N GLU A 64 -9.35 -15.81 9.35
CA GLU A 64 -9.12 -14.77 10.36
C GLU A 64 -8.52 -13.49 9.75
N THR A 65 -8.82 -12.34 10.35
CA THR A 65 -8.35 -11.03 9.85
C THR A 65 -6.82 -10.90 9.87
N ASP A 66 -6.16 -11.54 10.83
CA ASP A 66 -4.69 -11.47 10.98
C ASP A 66 -3.97 -12.04 9.76
N PHE A 67 -4.52 -13.08 9.13
CA PHE A 67 -3.98 -13.62 7.88
C PHE A 67 -3.94 -12.54 6.78
N TYR A 68 -5.01 -11.78 6.63
CA TYR A 68 -5.10 -10.72 5.61
C TYR A 68 -4.23 -9.52 5.96
N ILE A 69 -4.16 -9.14 7.25
CA ILE A 69 -3.26 -8.09 7.73
C ILE A 69 -1.81 -8.43 7.39
N ASP A 70 -1.37 -9.65 7.71
CA ASP A 70 -0.01 -10.12 7.42
C ASP A 70 0.27 -10.14 5.92
N PHE A 71 -0.69 -10.63 5.13
CA PHE A 71 -0.59 -10.65 3.66
C PHE A 71 -0.42 -9.25 3.06
N PHE A 72 -1.30 -8.31 3.42
CA PHE A 72 -1.23 -6.95 2.87
C PHE A 72 0.02 -6.20 3.35
N ASN A 73 0.42 -6.37 4.61
CA ASN A 73 1.65 -5.76 5.14
C ASN A 73 2.90 -6.32 4.46
N ALA A 74 2.94 -7.63 4.16
CA ALA A 74 4.06 -8.23 3.43
C ALA A 74 4.22 -7.64 2.01
N LEU A 75 3.12 -7.16 1.42
CA LEU A 75 3.11 -6.47 0.13
C LEU A 75 3.20 -4.94 0.24
N SER A 76 3.32 -4.39 1.46
CA SER A 76 3.25 -2.94 1.73
C SER A 76 1.97 -2.27 1.18
N VAL A 77 0.87 -3.02 1.18
CA VAL A 77 -0.45 -2.55 0.73
C VAL A 77 -1.22 -2.00 1.92
N ARG A 78 -1.66 -0.74 1.79
CA ARG A 78 -2.62 -0.15 2.75
C ARG A 78 -4.04 -0.49 2.31
N THR A 79 -4.91 -0.77 3.28
CA THR A 79 -6.32 -1.05 2.98
C THR A 79 -7.24 -0.04 3.64
N PHE A 80 -8.31 0.36 2.95
CA PHE A 80 -9.31 1.29 3.46
C PHE A 80 -10.67 0.60 3.48
N ALA A 81 -11.42 0.80 4.56
CA ALA A 81 -12.77 0.27 4.71
C ALA A 81 -13.78 1.41 4.50
N PHE A 82 -14.44 1.42 3.35
CA PHE A 82 -15.63 2.24 3.14
C PHE A 82 -16.85 1.33 3.27
N VAL A 83 -17.33 1.15 4.50
CA VAL A 83 -18.30 0.10 4.83
C VAL A 83 -19.41 0.62 5.74
N ASP A 84 -20.47 -0.15 6.01
CA ASP A 84 -21.36 0.22 7.10
C ASP A 84 -20.62 0.10 8.44
N LEU A 85 -20.36 1.25 9.07
CA LEU A 85 -19.73 1.30 10.39
C LEU A 85 -20.75 1.14 11.52
N SER A 86 -22.03 1.44 11.28
CA SER A 86 -23.16 1.53 12.23
C SER A 86 -22.76 1.47 13.71
N THR A 87 -21.97 2.47 14.12
CA THR A 87 -21.46 2.65 15.48
C THR A 87 -21.85 4.03 15.98
N GLY A 88 -22.37 4.10 17.21
CA GLY A 88 -22.67 5.37 17.88
C GLY A 88 -23.70 6.24 17.15
N SER A 89 -23.26 7.43 16.70
CA SER A 89 -24.10 8.47 16.11
C SER A 89 -24.19 8.40 14.57
N ILE A 90 -23.47 7.47 13.94
CA ILE A 90 -23.49 7.29 12.49
C ILE A 90 -24.82 6.62 12.12
N PRO A 91 -25.58 7.14 11.14
CA PRO A 91 -26.81 6.50 10.67
C PRO A 91 -26.55 5.04 10.27
N VAL A 92 -27.44 4.14 10.70
CA VAL A 92 -27.40 2.75 10.26
C VAL A 92 -27.83 2.71 8.80
N CYS A 93 -27.08 2.00 7.96
CA CYS A 93 -27.52 1.73 6.59
C CYS A 93 -28.82 0.93 6.63
N PRO A 94 -29.92 1.39 6.00
CA PRO A 94 -31.22 0.73 6.13
C PRO A 94 -31.24 -0.73 5.66
N THR A 95 -30.28 -1.13 4.83
CA THR A 95 -30.17 -2.44 4.20
C THR A 95 -29.10 -3.34 4.80
N ALA A 96 -28.26 -2.81 5.69
CA ALA A 96 -27.17 -3.57 6.29
C ALA A 96 -27.68 -4.37 7.51
N GLU A 97 -27.43 -5.68 7.50
CA GLU A 97 -27.67 -6.62 8.58
C GLU A 97 -26.47 -6.70 9.52
N VAL A 98 -25.24 -6.71 9.00
CA VAL A 98 -23.99 -6.84 9.77
C VAL A 98 -22.98 -5.74 9.41
N PRO A 99 -22.58 -4.89 10.38
CA PRO A 99 -21.58 -3.85 10.14
C PRO A 99 -20.22 -4.44 9.76
N GLY A 100 -19.48 -3.76 8.88
CA GLY A 100 -18.21 -4.19 8.27
C GLY A 100 -16.98 -4.21 9.21
N LYS A 101 -17.10 -4.83 10.38
CA LYS A 101 -16.09 -4.82 11.45
C LYS A 101 -14.78 -5.49 11.05
N ARG A 102 -14.82 -6.57 10.27
CA ARG A 102 -13.61 -7.25 9.80
C ARG A 102 -12.85 -6.36 8.84
N TYR A 103 -13.54 -5.71 7.89
CA TYR A 103 -12.92 -4.71 7.00
C TYR A 103 -12.22 -3.61 7.80
N VAL A 104 -12.87 -3.09 8.84
CA VAL A 104 -12.29 -2.10 9.75
C VAL A 104 -11.03 -2.62 10.45
N ALA A 105 -11.05 -3.87 10.94
CA ALA A 105 -9.89 -4.47 11.60
C ALA A 105 -8.68 -4.56 10.65
N VAL A 106 -8.89 -5.00 9.40
CA VAL A 106 -7.82 -5.10 8.40
C VAL A 106 -7.33 -3.72 7.95
N ALA A 107 -8.24 -2.76 7.76
CA ALA A 107 -7.87 -1.37 7.46
C ALA A 107 -6.97 -0.76 8.53
N ARG A 108 -7.29 -0.95 9.81
CA ARG A 108 -6.46 -0.49 10.92
C ARG A 108 -5.13 -1.23 11.01
N GLY A 109 -5.14 -2.55 10.82
CA GLY A 109 -3.93 -3.39 10.85
C GLY A 109 -2.94 -3.12 9.72
N THR A 110 -3.37 -2.45 8.66
CA THR A 110 -2.55 -2.07 7.49
C THR A 110 -2.31 -0.55 7.42
N GLU A 111 -2.51 0.16 8.54
CA GLU A 111 -2.35 1.61 8.65
C GLU A 111 -3.15 2.43 7.63
N GLY A 112 -4.30 1.93 7.20
CA GLY A 112 -5.23 2.66 6.37
C GLY A 112 -6.27 3.40 7.20
N GLY A 113 -7.49 3.50 6.65
CA GLY A 113 -8.56 4.29 7.25
C GLY A 113 -9.93 3.67 7.01
N GLU A 114 -10.92 4.24 7.69
CA GLU A 114 -12.31 3.80 7.62
C GLU A 114 -13.24 5.00 7.38
N ALA A 115 -14.35 4.72 6.71
CA ALA A 115 -15.42 5.66 6.41
C ALA A 115 -16.75 4.92 6.38
N SER A 116 -17.85 5.59 6.73
CA SER A 116 -19.17 4.98 6.64
C SER A 116 -19.84 5.26 5.30
N ILE A 117 -20.28 4.22 4.59
CA ILE A 117 -21.10 4.39 3.38
C ILE A 117 -22.47 5.02 3.66
N CYS A 118 -22.89 5.04 4.92
CA CYS A 118 -24.16 5.60 5.37
C CYS A 118 -24.05 7.10 5.70
N GLU A 119 -22.86 7.69 5.53
CA GLU A 119 -22.67 9.14 5.64
C GLU A 119 -23.50 9.86 4.57
N PRO A 120 -24.29 10.90 4.93
CA PRO A 120 -25.02 11.70 3.95
C PRO A 120 -24.11 12.41 2.94
N ASP A 121 -22.87 12.70 3.35
CA ASP A 121 -21.82 13.26 2.52
C ASP A 121 -20.49 12.56 2.84
N ALA A 122 -20.00 11.77 1.87
CA ALA A 122 -18.74 11.03 1.99
C ALA A 122 -17.52 11.80 1.45
N THR A 123 -17.66 13.10 1.12
CA THR A 123 -16.60 13.89 0.48
C THR A 123 -15.32 13.92 1.32
N ASP A 124 -15.43 14.19 2.62
CA ASP A 124 -14.27 14.25 3.52
C ASP A 124 -13.59 12.89 3.66
N SER A 125 -14.40 11.84 3.82
CA SER A 125 -13.97 10.44 3.89
C SER A 125 -13.21 10.00 2.64
N LEU A 126 -13.77 10.23 1.45
CA LEU A 126 -13.12 9.93 0.16
C LEU A 126 -11.88 10.80 -0.05
N THR A 127 -11.92 12.06 0.37
CA THR A 127 -10.74 12.95 0.30
C THR A 127 -9.60 12.42 1.15
N ARG A 128 -9.88 11.95 2.37
CA ARG A 128 -8.88 11.33 3.24
C ARG A 128 -8.33 10.04 2.64
N ILE A 129 -9.17 9.17 2.10
CA ILE A 129 -8.74 7.95 1.40
C ILE A 129 -7.83 8.33 0.24
N ALA A 130 -8.22 9.29 -0.61
CA ALA A 130 -7.41 9.73 -1.75
C ALA A 130 -6.07 10.34 -1.31
N GLN A 131 -6.05 11.15 -0.25
CA GLN A 131 -4.83 11.73 0.30
C GLN A 131 -3.89 10.67 0.89
N THR A 132 -4.45 9.63 1.53
CA THR A 132 -3.64 8.59 2.19
C THR A 132 -3.18 7.52 1.20
N ALA A 133 -4.03 7.14 0.24
CA ALA A 133 -3.66 6.29 -0.90
C ALA A 133 -2.62 6.99 -1.78
N GLY A 134 -2.73 8.31 -1.93
CA GLY A 134 -1.77 9.16 -2.61
C GLY A 134 -0.59 9.59 -1.75
N ARG A 135 -0.47 9.18 -0.47
CA ARG A 135 0.71 9.56 0.32
C ARG A 135 1.93 8.94 -0.33
N THR A 136 2.78 9.82 -0.81
CA THR A 136 4.15 9.50 -1.17
C THR A 136 4.86 8.97 0.06
N SER A 137 5.58 7.86 -0.13
CA SER A 137 6.44 7.33 0.91
C SER A 137 7.53 8.36 1.21
N PRO A 138 7.79 8.71 2.48
CA PRO A 138 9.03 9.42 2.82
C PRO A 138 10.24 8.51 2.62
N ASP A 139 10.04 7.20 2.57
CA ASP A 139 11.09 6.19 2.55
C ASP A 139 11.32 5.66 1.13
N TYR A 140 12.57 5.76 0.67
CA TYR A 140 13.06 5.30 -0.62
C TYR A 140 14.15 4.26 -0.39
N SER A 141 13.86 3.01 -0.72
CA SER A 141 14.82 1.92 -0.60
C SER A 141 15.89 2.00 -1.69
N LEU A 142 17.15 2.01 -1.29
CA LEU A 142 18.29 1.93 -2.19
C LEU A 142 18.77 0.47 -2.27
N PRO A 143 19.24 -0.01 -3.43
CA PRO A 143 19.72 -1.38 -3.56
C PRO A 143 20.86 -1.68 -2.58
N ARG A 144 20.66 -2.58 -1.61
CA ARG A 144 21.68 -2.93 -0.59
C ARG A 144 23.01 -3.38 -1.20
N ALA A 145 22.95 -4.06 -2.34
CA ALA A 145 24.11 -4.59 -3.05
C ALA A 145 25.10 -3.50 -3.50
N THR A 146 24.69 -2.23 -3.57
CA THR A 146 25.54 -1.15 -4.06
C THR A 146 26.42 -0.51 -3.00
N ALA A 147 26.24 -0.86 -1.71
CA ALA A 147 27.01 -0.29 -0.59
C ALA A 147 27.23 1.23 -0.72
N PRO A 148 26.15 2.03 -0.76
CA PRO A 148 26.20 3.45 -1.10
C PRO A 148 27.16 4.24 -0.21
N ILE A 149 27.98 5.10 -0.82
CA ILE A 149 28.87 6.02 -0.12
C ILE A 149 28.06 7.26 0.27
N THR A 150 27.61 7.34 1.52
CA THR A 150 26.72 8.42 1.99
C THR A 150 27.27 9.83 1.75
N ALA A 151 28.60 10.01 1.83
CA ALA A 151 29.26 11.30 1.57
C ALA A 151 29.18 11.78 0.10
N SER A 152 28.72 10.92 -0.82
CA SER A 152 28.57 11.25 -2.24
C SER A 152 27.12 11.51 -2.65
N PHE A 153 26.19 11.54 -1.70
CA PHE A 153 24.77 11.70 -2.00
C PHE A 153 24.50 13.07 -2.59
N ILE A 154 23.85 13.08 -3.74
CA ILE A 154 23.19 14.24 -4.32
C ILE A 154 21.73 13.86 -4.44
N VAL A 155 20.89 14.50 -3.62
CA VAL A 155 19.44 14.27 -3.60
C VAL A 155 18.76 15.53 -4.10
N THR A 156 17.87 15.38 -5.09
CA THR A 156 17.07 16.48 -5.61
C THR A 156 15.59 16.14 -5.59
N LEU A 157 14.77 17.17 -5.37
CA LEU A 157 13.32 17.13 -5.51
C LEU A 157 12.92 18.14 -6.57
N ASP A 158 12.36 17.68 -7.68
CA ASP A 158 12.04 18.49 -8.86
C ASP A 158 13.26 19.30 -9.38
N GLY A 159 14.45 18.73 -9.25
CA GLY A 159 15.72 19.33 -9.64
C GLY A 159 16.37 20.24 -8.58
N GLU A 160 15.65 20.57 -7.51
CA GLU A 160 16.18 21.39 -6.41
C GLU A 160 16.94 20.53 -5.40
N PRO A 161 18.19 20.90 -5.03
CA PRO A 161 19.02 20.11 -4.14
C PRO A 161 18.54 20.16 -2.69
N LEU A 162 18.53 18.99 -2.05
CA LEU A 162 18.18 18.80 -0.65
C LEU A 162 19.41 18.55 0.22
N ARG A 163 19.31 18.88 1.51
CA ARG A 163 20.42 18.79 2.47
C ARG A 163 20.29 17.55 3.37
N GLY A 164 21.25 16.65 3.26
CA GLY A 164 21.34 15.49 4.14
C GLY A 164 21.49 15.89 5.62
N GLY A 165 20.77 15.19 6.49
CA GLY A 165 20.70 15.46 7.94
C GLY A 165 19.73 16.57 8.35
N ARG A 166 19.09 17.24 7.38
CA ARG A 166 18.05 18.26 7.61
C ARG A 166 16.76 17.97 6.84
N ASP A 167 16.91 17.63 5.57
CA ASP A 167 15.78 17.41 4.66
C ASP A 167 15.59 15.90 4.38
N TYR A 168 16.63 15.11 4.59
CA TYR A 168 16.57 13.65 4.50
C TYR A 168 17.65 12.98 5.37
N HIS A 169 17.42 11.73 5.73
CA HIS A 169 18.31 10.88 6.48
C HIS A 169 18.50 9.54 5.78
N PHE A 170 19.72 9.00 5.76
CA PHE A 170 19.99 7.67 5.24
C PHE A 170 20.31 6.71 6.38
N ASP A 171 19.50 5.65 6.51
CA ASP A 171 19.79 4.53 7.40
C ASP A 171 20.51 3.43 6.63
N ARG A 172 21.79 3.24 6.97
CA ARG A 172 22.65 2.24 6.35
C ARG A 172 22.25 0.80 6.70
N ALA A 173 21.64 0.55 7.85
CA ALA A 173 21.25 -0.79 8.28
C ALA A 173 20.07 -1.30 7.45
N THR A 174 19.11 -0.43 7.18
CA THR A 174 17.93 -0.74 6.38
C THR A 174 18.13 -0.49 4.88
N SER A 175 19.10 0.37 4.53
CA SER A 175 19.34 0.89 3.17
C SER A 175 18.16 1.72 2.66
N ILE A 176 17.63 2.54 3.54
CA ILE A 176 16.48 3.43 3.29
C ILE A 176 16.96 4.87 3.40
N LEU A 177 16.66 5.67 2.38
CA LEU A 177 16.69 7.13 2.43
C LEU A 177 15.30 7.63 2.81
N ARG A 178 15.20 8.31 3.95
CA ARG A 178 13.96 8.87 4.49
C ARG A 178 13.97 10.38 4.38
N PHE A 179 12.96 10.97 3.75
CA PHE A 179 12.69 12.42 3.81
C PHE A 179 12.11 12.80 5.16
N ASP A 180 12.49 13.98 5.65
CA ASP A 180 11.86 14.57 6.83
C ASP A 180 10.41 14.95 6.54
N ASP A 181 9.55 14.94 7.56
CA ASP A 181 8.09 15.09 7.40
C ASP A 181 7.69 16.43 6.73
N GLU A 182 8.53 17.47 6.83
CA GLU A 182 8.32 18.78 6.21
C GLU A 182 8.67 18.84 4.71
N VAL A 183 9.39 17.83 4.21
CA VAL A 183 9.93 17.76 2.84
C VAL A 183 9.61 16.43 2.17
N VAL A 184 8.53 15.77 2.59
CA VAL A 184 7.99 14.58 1.91
C VAL A 184 7.64 14.98 0.48
N PRO A 185 8.24 14.34 -0.55
CA PRO A 185 7.99 14.65 -1.95
C PRO A 185 6.49 14.62 -2.26
N PRO A 186 5.86 15.65 -2.84
CA PRO A 186 4.43 15.58 -3.17
C PRO A 186 4.16 14.61 -4.33
N VAL A 187 2.91 14.19 -4.50
CA VAL A 187 2.50 13.34 -5.64
C VAL A 187 2.87 14.02 -6.96
N GLY A 188 3.51 13.26 -7.85
CA GLY A 188 3.92 13.73 -9.17
C GLY A 188 5.27 14.46 -9.21
N SER A 189 5.92 14.65 -8.07
CA SER A 189 7.29 15.16 -8.02
C SER A 189 8.32 14.13 -8.50
N VAL A 190 9.46 14.61 -8.98
CA VAL A 190 10.59 13.79 -9.41
C VAL A 190 11.66 13.83 -8.32
N VAL A 191 11.91 12.67 -7.71
CA VAL A 191 13.01 12.46 -6.77
C VAL A 191 14.18 11.85 -7.52
N ALA A 192 15.35 12.50 -7.50
CA ALA A 192 16.59 11.92 -8.02
C ALA A 192 17.59 11.73 -6.87
N ILE A 193 18.13 10.51 -6.75
CA ILE A 193 19.11 10.14 -5.73
C ILE A 193 20.34 9.61 -6.46
N GLU A 194 21.40 10.42 -6.51
CA GLU A 194 22.68 10.05 -7.08
C GLU A 194 23.69 9.74 -5.98
N PHE A 195 24.47 8.68 -6.15
CA PHE A 195 25.51 8.30 -5.20
C PHE A 195 26.58 7.42 -5.86
N ALA A 196 27.79 7.50 -5.32
CA ALA A 196 28.88 6.60 -5.63
C ALA A 196 28.76 5.28 -4.83
N THR A 197 29.30 4.22 -5.42
CA THR A 197 29.28 2.86 -4.88
C THR A 197 30.70 2.31 -4.84
N PHE A 198 30.96 1.35 -3.96
CA PHE A 198 32.21 0.58 -4.02
C PHE A 198 32.08 -0.49 -5.09
N VAL A 199 32.93 -0.45 -6.11
CA VAL A 199 33.11 -1.57 -7.05
C VAL A 199 34.25 -2.43 -6.52
N PRO A 200 33.99 -3.69 -6.09
CA PRO A 200 35.07 -4.58 -5.71
C PRO A 200 35.96 -4.83 -6.93
N LEU A 201 37.25 -4.53 -6.82
CA LEU A 201 38.22 -4.97 -7.81
C LEU A 201 38.25 -6.50 -7.73
N GLY A 202 37.72 -7.16 -8.77
CA GLY A 202 37.81 -8.61 -8.91
C GLY A 202 39.25 -9.07 -8.72
N SER A 203 39.43 -10.17 -7.99
CA SER A 203 40.76 -10.73 -7.71
C SER A 203 41.57 -10.83 -9.00
N ALA A 204 42.65 -10.05 -9.07
CA ALA A 204 43.62 -10.16 -10.14
C ALA A 204 44.02 -11.64 -10.25
N GLY A 205 43.73 -12.23 -11.42
CA GLY A 205 43.86 -13.66 -11.67
C GLY A 205 45.22 -14.17 -11.20
N LYS A 206 45.20 -15.27 -10.44
CA LYS A 206 46.39 -16.08 -10.16
C LYS A 206 47.12 -16.32 -11.48
N GLY A 207 48.29 -15.72 -11.63
CA GLY A 207 49.20 -15.97 -12.75
C GLY A 207 49.40 -17.47 -12.90
N ARG A 208 48.96 -18.00 -14.04
CA ARG A 208 49.21 -19.37 -14.48
C ARG A 208 50.73 -19.49 -14.67
N LYS A 209 51.44 -20.14 -13.73
CA LYS A 209 52.81 -20.60 -13.99
C LYS A 209 52.74 -21.56 -15.17
N ARG A 210 53.43 -21.22 -16.26
CA ARG A 210 53.73 -22.17 -17.33
C ARG A 210 54.87 -23.07 -16.84
N GLU A 211 54.64 -24.37 -16.89
CA GLU A 211 55.70 -25.40 -16.91
C GLU A 211 56.47 -25.33 -18.23
#